data_AF-A0A6L5XH23-F1
#
_entry.id   AF-A0A6L5XH23-F1
#
_cell.length_a   1.000
_cell.length_b   1.000
_cell.length_c   1.000
_cell.angle_alpha   90.00
_cell.angle_beta   90.00
_cell.angle_gamma   90.00
#
_symmetry.space_group_name_H-M   'P 1'
#
loop_
_entity.id
_entity.type
_entity.pdbx_description
1 polymer ?
#
loop_
_entity_poly.entity_id
_entity_poly.type
_entity_poly.pdbx_seq_one_letter_code
_entity_poly.pdbx_strand_id
1 'polypeptide(L)'
;MSITLYTAPDCIRCKIVKAFLAERDLPYDTVDFKADAPVFNTFYRTNRKAIYRNPEGVEFPLFDDGQIIKQGSGEIIAYLLSGREMETCVTRSDMLHGSISGLYLSQCPDGREDDFVTLVDRLAKGGLHVWVQSDGRKPELLERLLQIKPVSAILNSVGPAPVYESLFGSAPSKEDLAKSIDLIRKTEDGIVRFLAYPVPRADGSVSWPTRDEAAGAALLVSEAAGDHTLPYAVVAVTADMPQDLRGLEALPDAMLLKYRSAAREFLFKADIAK
;
A
#
# COMPACT_ATOMS: atom_id res chain seq x y z
N MET A 1 -23.91 17.35 8.18
CA MET A 1 -22.77 17.18 7.26
C MET A 1 -23.32 16.39 6.09
N SER A 2 -23.20 16.88 4.85
CA SER A 2 -23.71 16.16 3.68
C SER A 2 -22.53 15.50 2.98
N ILE A 3 -22.56 14.16 2.86
CA ILE A 3 -21.57 13.42 2.09
C ILE A 3 -21.92 13.60 0.62
N THR A 4 -20.96 14.02 -0.21
CA THR A 4 -21.06 13.98 -1.67
C THR A 4 -20.07 12.95 -2.20
N LEU A 5 -20.57 11.98 -2.97
CA LEU A 5 -19.74 11.00 -3.66
C LEU A 5 -19.69 11.32 -5.16
N TYR A 6 -18.52 11.72 -5.64
CA TYR A 6 -18.26 11.88 -7.06
C TYR A 6 -17.90 10.53 -7.67
N THR A 7 -18.60 10.14 -8.73
CA THR A 7 -18.52 8.78 -9.27
C THR A 7 -18.32 8.76 -10.77
N ALA A 8 -17.88 7.59 -11.26
CA ALA A 8 -17.83 7.27 -12.68
C ALA A 8 -18.84 6.18 -13.06
N PRO A 9 -19.35 6.18 -14.31
CA PRO A 9 -20.19 5.10 -14.81
C PRO A 9 -19.49 3.75 -14.69
N ASP A 10 -20.24 2.72 -14.32
CA ASP A 10 -19.78 1.32 -14.18
C ASP A 10 -18.56 1.11 -13.26
N CYS A 11 -18.26 2.09 -12.41
CA CYS A 11 -17.16 2.05 -11.47
C CYS A 11 -17.43 1.07 -10.30
N ILE A 12 -16.74 -0.07 -10.29
CA ILE A 12 -16.83 -1.08 -9.21
C ILE A 12 -16.48 -0.47 -7.85
N ARG A 13 -15.39 0.31 -7.74
CA ARG A 13 -14.98 1.00 -6.51
C ARG A 13 -16.06 1.92 -5.96
N CYS A 14 -16.79 2.58 -6.86
CA CYS A 14 -17.90 3.47 -6.50
C CYS A 14 -19.09 2.66 -5.96
N LYS A 15 -19.41 1.51 -6.57
CA LYS A 15 -20.45 0.59 -6.06
C LYS A 15 -20.12 0.07 -4.65
N ILE A 16 -18.85 -0.25 -4.40
CA ILE A 16 -18.37 -0.73 -3.09
C ILE A 16 -18.61 0.33 -2.00
N VAL A 17 -18.20 1.58 -2.25
CA VAL A 17 -18.40 2.69 -1.29
C VAL A 17 -19.90 2.97 -1.08
N LYS A 18 -20.70 3.00 -2.15
CA LYS A 18 -22.16 3.18 -2.06
C LYS A 18 -22.83 2.10 -1.20
N ALA A 19 -22.45 0.84 -1.40
CA ALA A 19 -22.96 -0.27 -0.59
C ALA A 19 -22.57 -0.13 0.88
N PHE A 20 -21.31 0.25 1.15
CA PHE A 20 -20.84 0.47 2.52
C PHE A 20 -21.58 1.60 3.24
N LEU A 21 -21.85 2.72 2.55
CA LEU A 21 -22.64 3.84 3.08
C LEU A 21 -24.09 3.42 3.35
N ALA A 22 -24.70 2.70 2.40
CA ALA A 22 -26.09 2.22 2.53
C ALA A 22 -26.27 1.26 3.70
N GLU A 23 -25.34 0.32 3.91
CA GLU A 23 -25.39 -0.61 5.04
C GLU A 23 -25.23 0.05 6.42
N ARG A 24 -24.74 1.29 6.47
CA ARG A 24 -24.57 2.08 7.69
C ARG A 24 -25.62 3.19 7.83
N ASP A 25 -26.62 3.21 6.95
CA ASP A 25 -27.64 4.24 6.88
C ASP A 25 -27.05 5.67 6.85
N LEU A 26 -25.89 5.83 6.19
CA LEU A 26 -25.23 7.12 6.04
C LEU A 26 -25.80 7.83 4.80
N PRO A 27 -26.51 8.97 4.95
CA PRO A 27 -27.06 9.69 3.82
C PRO A 27 -25.94 10.32 2.98
N TYR A 28 -26.07 10.24 1.65
CA TYR A 28 -25.13 10.84 0.72
C TYR A 28 -25.81 11.27 -0.58
N ASP A 29 -25.25 12.32 -1.19
CA ASP A 29 -25.54 12.74 -2.55
C ASP A 29 -24.52 12.13 -3.52
N THR A 30 -24.89 12.04 -4.81
CA THR A 30 -23.99 11.55 -5.86
C THR A 30 -23.88 12.56 -6.99
N VAL A 31 -22.66 12.72 -7.50
CA VAL A 31 -22.37 13.52 -8.72
C VAL A 31 -21.66 12.60 -9.71
N ASP A 32 -22.26 12.34 -10.87
CA ASP A 32 -21.60 11.58 -11.93
C ASP A 32 -20.70 12.50 -12.76
N PHE A 33 -19.41 12.15 -12.92
CA PHE A 33 -18.47 13.05 -13.58
C PHE A 33 -18.80 13.33 -15.06
N LYS A 34 -19.57 12.44 -15.72
CA LYS A 34 -20.02 12.62 -17.10
C LYS A 34 -21.39 13.28 -17.15
N ALA A 35 -22.38 12.77 -16.41
CA ALA A 35 -23.74 13.29 -16.46
C ALA A 35 -23.84 14.70 -15.84
N ASP A 36 -23.06 14.95 -14.79
CA ASP A 36 -23.05 16.22 -14.03
C ASP A 36 -21.73 16.98 -14.23
N ALA A 37 -21.16 16.92 -15.44
CA ALA A 37 -19.84 17.47 -15.76
C ALA A 37 -19.62 18.92 -15.30
N PRO A 38 -20.58 19.87 -15.38
CA PRO A 38 -20.39 21.23 -14.87
C PRO A 38 -20.13 21.29 -13.35
N VAL A 39 -20.83 20.45 -12.58
CA VAL A 39 -20.69 20.37 -11.13
C VAL A 39 -19.35 19.74 -10.78
N PHE A 40 -19.03 18.59 -11.38
CA PHE A 40 -17.76 17.90 -11.17
C PHE A 40 -16.56 18.79 -11.56
N ASN A 41 -16.59 19.46 -12.71
CA ASN A 41 -15.49 20.32 -13.16
C ASN A 41 -15.25 21.52 -12.24
N THR A 42 -16.30 22.00 -11.56
CA THR A 42 -16.17 23.08 -10.58
C THR A 42 -15.53 22.56 -9.29
N PHE A 43 -16.00 21.42 -8.78
CA PHE A 43 -15.38 20.73 -7.65
C PHE A 43 -13.89 20.41 -7.93
N TYR A 44 -13.60 19.76 -9.05
CA TYR A 44 -12.25 19.34 -9.42
C TYR A 44 -11.29 20.54 -9.52
N ARG A 45 -11.67 21.63 -10.19
CA ARG A 45 -10.79 22.82 -10.32
C ARG A 45 -10.51 23.47 -8.97
N THR A 46 -11.51 23.52 -8.09
CA THR A 46 -11.38 24.08 -6.74
C THR A 46 -10.46 23.25 -5.88
N ASN A 47 -10.57 21.92 -5.99
CA ASN A 47 -9.91 20.97 -5.09
C ASN A 47 -8.72 20.23 -5.72
N ARG A 48 -8.23 20.69 -6.89
CA ARG A 48 -7.19 20.01 -7.69
C ARG A 48 -5.91 19.65 -6.94
N LYS A 49 -5.59 20.36 -5.85
CA LYS A 49 -4.40 20.11 -5.02
C LYS A 49 -4.58 18.90 -4.09
N ALA A 50 -5.82 18.55 -3.77
CA ALA A 50 -6.19 17.42 -2.91
C ALA A 50 -6.57 16.17 -3.71
N ILE A 51 -6.63 16.26 -5.04
CA ILE A 51 -7.03 15.16 -5.94
C ILE A 51 -5.81 14.74 -6.73
N TYR A 52 -5.39 13.49 -6.58
CA TYR A 52 -4.36 12.92 -7.40
C TYR A 52 -4.91 12.47 -8.76
N ARG A 53 -4.07 12.61 -9.78
CA ARG A 53 -4.33 12.19 -11.14
C ARG A 53 -3.13 11.39 -11.64
N ASN A 54 -3.36 10.13 -11.98
CA ASN A 54 -2.37 9.28 -12.63
C ASN A 54 -2.43 9.46 -14.16
N PRO A 55 -1.55 8.80 -14.94
CA PRO A 55 -1.60 8.87 -16.40
C PRO A 55 -2.94 8.45 -17.03
N GLU A 56 -3.72 7.58 -16.37
CA GLU A 56 -5.05 7.14 -16.80
C GLU A 56 -6.17 8.11 -16.41
N GLY A 57 -5.91 9.06 -15.51
CA GLY A 57 -6.87 10.08 -15.10
C GLY A 57 -7.07 10.15 -13.59
N VAL A 58 -8.25 10.63 -13.21
CA VAL A 58 -8.65 10.76 -11.80
C VAL A 58 -9.18 9.41 -11.34
N GLU A 59 -8.66 8.89 -10.24
CA GLU A 59 -9.21 7.70 -9.60
C GLU A 59 -10.55 8.05 -8.94
N PHE A 60 -11.56 7.24 -9.20
CA PHE A 60 -12.88 7.31 -8.58
C PHE A 60 -13.10 6.14 -7.61
N PRO A 61 -13.92 6.32 -6.55
CA PRO A 61 -14.70 7.53 -6.26
C PRO A 61 -13.89 8.62 -5.55
N LEU A 62 -14.43 9.85 -5.57
CA LEU A 62 -14.01 10.93 -4.67
C LEU A 62 -15.12 11.18 -3.65
N PHE A 63 -14.75 11.34 -2.40
CA PHE A 63 -15.63 11.62 -1.27
C PHE A 63 -15.36 13.04 -0.76
N ASP A 64 -16.41 13.76 -0.41
CA ASP A 64 -16.35 15.06 0.26
C ASP A 64 -17.46 15.13 1.33
N ASP A 65 -17.11 15.39 2.59
CA ASP A 65 -18.06 15.62 3.68
C ASP A 65 -18.16 17.11 4.10
N GLY A 66 -17.51 17.98 3.34
CA GLY A 66 -17.36 19.41 3.62
C GLY A 66 -16.16 19.75 4.52
N GLN A 67 -15.45 18.76 5.06
CA GLN A 67 -14.25 18.94 5.88
C GLN A 67 -13.02 18.29 5.23
N ILE A 68 -13.19 17.11 4.65
CA ILE A 68 -12.10 16.36 4.02
C ILE A 68 -12.51 15.80 2.66
N ILE A 69 -11.53 15.71 1.78
CA ILE A 69 -11.65 15.01 0.51
C ILE A 69 -10.83 13.73 0.59
N LYS A 70 -11.45 12.60 0.25
CA LYS A 70 -10.80 11.29 0.14
C LYS A 70 -10.96 10.72 -1.26
N GLN A 71 -9.94 10.02 -1.73
CA GLN A 71 -9.90 9.46 -3.07
C GLN A 71 -9.67 7.95 -3.03
N GLY A 72 -10.47 7.20 -3.78
CA GLY A 72 -10.38 5.74 -3.87
C GLY A 72 -11.13 5.02 -2.74
N SER A 73 -11.64 3.83 -3.05
CA SER A 73 -12.49 3.07 -2.12
C SER A 73 -11.77 2.66 -0.83
N GLY A 74 -10.45 2.44 -0.88
CA GLY A 74 -9.64 2.11 0.29
C GLY A 74 -9.65 3.24 1.33
N GLU A 75 -9.17 4.42 0.94
CA GLU A 75 -9.08 5.59 1.83
C GLU A 75 -10.46 6.04 2.34
N ILE A 76 -11.48 6.00 1.48
CA ILE A 76 -12.84 6.42 1.87
C ILE A 76 -13.41 5.49 2.95
N ILE A 77 -13.34 4.17 2.76
CA ILE A 77 -13.88 3.22 3.74
C ILE A 77 -13.05 3.27 5.03
N ALA A 78 -11.72 3.40 4.94
CA ALA A 78 -10.87 3.55 6.12
C ALA A 78 -11.25 4.80 6.94
N TYR A 79 -11.53 5.92 6.26
CA TYR A 79 -11.96 7.15 6.90
C TYR A 79 -13.34 7.00 7.56
N LEU A 80 -14.28 6.34 6.90
CA LEU A 80 -15.61 6.10 7.45
C LEU A 80 -15.60 5.12 8.65
N LEU A 81 -14.60 4.24 8.75
CA LEU A 81 -14.43 3.32 9.88
C LEU A 81 -13.76 3.97 11.09
N SER A 82 -12.74 4.80 10.85
CA SER A 82 -11.79 5.20 11.91
C SER A 82 -11.48 6.69 11.95
N GLY A 83 -12.18 7.51 11.16
CA GLY A 83 -11.78 8.89 10.92
C GLY A 83 -10.37 8.93 10.34
N ARG A 84 -9.45 9.67 10.99
CA ARG A 84 -8.08 9.84 10.46
C ARG A 84 -7.08 8.82 11.00
N GLU A 85 -7.51 7.88 11.83
CA GLU A 85 -6.58 6.99 12.55
C GLU A 85 -5.85 6.00 11.63
N MET A 86 -6.50 5.52 10.57
CA MET A 86 -5.87 4.60 9.60
C MET A 86 -5.13 5.30 8.44
N GLU A 87 -4.92 6.63 8.48
CA GLU A 87 -4.20 7.35 7.41
C GLU A 87 -2.71 6.92 7.29
N THR A 88 -2.14 6.31 8.32
CA THR A 88 -0.78 5.78 8.29
C THR A 88 -0.66 4.43 7.59
N CYS A 89 -1.76 3.69 7.45
CA CYS A 89 -1.75 2.32 6.91
C CYS A 89 -2.63 2.12 5.69
N VAL A 90 -3.47 3.09 5.34
CA VAL A 90 -4.31 3.07 4.15
C VAL A 90 -4.04 4.30 3.31
N THR A 91 -3.59 4.07 2.08
CA THR A 91 -3.33 5.09 1.08
C THR A 91 -4.10 4.79 -0.20
N ARG A 92 -4.03 5.71 -1.17
CA ARG A 92 -4.44 5.43 -2.54
C ARG A 92 -3.80 4.15 -3.09
N SER A 93 -4.51 3.52 -4.01
CA SER A 93 -4.05 2.33 -4.73
C SER A 93 -3.08 2.72 -5.83
N ASP A 94 -1.97 2.00 -5.95
CA ASP A 94 -1.12 2.01 -7.14
C ASP A 94 -1.51 0.89 -8.14
N MET A 95 -2.51 0.08 -7.80
CA MET A 95 -3.08 -0.96 -8.67
C MET A 95 -4.44 -0.56 -9.24
N LEU A 96 -4.68 -0.93 -10.50
CA LEU A 96 -5.91 -0.65 -11.27
C LEU A 96 -6.59 -1.95 -11.76
N HIS A 97 -7.59 -1.82 -12.62
CA HIS A 97 -8.23 -2.94 -13.35
C HIS A 97 -8.65 -4.15 -12.50
N GLY A 98 -9.50 -3.94 -11.49
CA GLY A 98 -10.02 -5.03 -10.65
C GLY A 98 -9.12 -5.44 -9.49
N SER A 99 -7.91 -4.87 -9.38
CA SER A 99 -7.05 -5.02 -8.21
C SER A 99 -7.01 -3.74 -7.38
N ILE A 100 -6.71 -3.86 -6.09
CA ILE A 100 -6.49 -2.73 -5.17
C ILE A 100 -5.32 -3.00 -4.23
N SER A 101 -4.50 -1.98 -4.00
CA SER A 101 -3.35 -1.98 -3.09
C SER A 101 -3.43 -0.80 -2.12
N GLY A 102 -2.29 -0.27 -1.64
CA GLY A 102 -2.25 0.85 -0.70
C GLY A 102 -2.62 0.47 0.74
N LEU A 103 -2.49 -0.81 1.11
CA LEU A 103 -2.91 -1.35 2.40
C LEU A 103 -1.71 -1.92 3.16
N TYR A 104 -1.14 -1.12 4.07
CA TYR A 104 0.10 -1.44 4.80
C TYR A 104 -0.20 -1.96 6.21
N LEU A 105 -0.46 -3.26 6.33
CA LEU A 105 -0.93 -3.87 7.59
C LEU A 105 0.02 -3.65 8.77
N SER A 106 1.34 -3.62 8.51
CA SER A 106 2.36 -3.44 9.54
C SER A 106 2.36 -2.02 10.14
N GLN A 107 1.71 -1.06 9.48
CA GLN A 107 1.53 0.32 9.94
C GLN A 107 0.14 0.56 10.55
N CYS A 108 -0.72 -0.47 10.59
CA CYS A 108 -2.05 -0.37 11.21
C CYS A 108 -1.88 -0.03 12.70
N PRO A 109 -2.51 1.04 13.22
CA PRO A 109 -2.43 1.37 14.64
C PRO A 109 -2.98 0.24 15.52
N ASP A 110 -2.41 0.10 16.72
CA ASP A 110 -2.92 -0.85 17.70
C ASP A 110 -4.37 -0.52 18.09
N GLY A 111 -5.24 -1.53 18.09
CA GLY A 111 -6.67 -1.39 18.35
C GLY A 111 -7.50 -1.11 17.10
N ARG A 112 -6.89 -0.97 15.92
CA ARG A 112 -7.57 -0.75 14.63
C ARG A 112 -7.53 -1.97 13.70
N GLU A 113 -7.02 -3.10 14.17
CA GLU A 113 -6.92 -4.33 13.40
C GLU A 113 -8.28 -4.80 12.84
N ASP A 114 -9.35 -4.69 13.63
CA ASP A 114 -10.70 -5.12 13.20
C ASP A 114 -11.30 -4.18 12.15
N ASP A 115 -11.01 -2.88 12.23
CA ASP A 115 -11.37 -1.91 11.19
C ASP A 115 -10.62 -2.21 9.90
N PHE A 116 -9.33 -2.54 9.98
CA PHE A 116 -8.51 -2.90 8.82
C PHE A 116 -8.98 -4.20 8.16
N VAL A 117 -9.35 -5.22 8.96
CA VAL A 117 -9.96 -6.47 8.47
C VAL A 117 -11.31 -6.18 7.80
N THR A 118 -12.14 -5.33 8.40
CA THR A 118 -13.44 -4.93 7.84
C THR A 118 -13.28 -4.22 6.49
N LEU A 119 -12.29 -3.34 6.37
CA LEU A 119 -11.93 -2.68 5.11
C LEU A 119 -11.56 -3.70 4.03
N VAL A 120 -10.63 -4.62 4.33
CA VAL A 120 -10.16 -5.62 3.36
C VAL A 120 -11.28 -6.56 2.93
N ASP A 121 -12.10 -7.05 3.87
CA ASP A 121 -13.26 -7.89 3.59
C ASP A 121 -14.26 -7.17 2.68
N ARG A 122 -14.50 -5.88 2.93
CA ARG A 122 -15.41 -5.07 2.10
C ARG A 122 -14.92 -4.94 0.66
N LEU A 123 -13.63 -4.64 0.48
CA LEU A 123 -13.03 -4.49 -0.83
C LEU A 123 -13.09 -5.82 -1.61
N ALA A 124 -12.77 -6.93 -0.94
CA ALA A 124 -12.81 -8.27 -1.53
C ALA A 124 -14.24 -8.70 -1.91
N LYS A 125 -15.22 -8.57 -1.00
CA LYS A 125 -16.65 -8.84 -1.29
C LYS A 125 -17.21 -7.93 -2.38
N GLY A 126 -16.61 -6.76 -2.53
CA GLY A 126 -16.87 -5.82 -3.60
C GLY A 126 -16.44 -6.29 -5.00
N GLY A 127 -15.72 -7.40 -5.09
CA GLY A 127 -15.22 -7.98 -6.33
C GLY A 127 -13.81 -7.52 -6.72
N LEU A 128 -13.05 -6.92 -5.80
CA LEU A 128 -11.64 -6.56 -6.04
C LEU A 128 -10.69 -7.67 -5.57
N HIS A 129 -9.62 -7.89 -6.32
CA HIS A 129 -8.44 -8.59 -5.82
C HIS A 129 -7.63 -7.64 -4.95
N VAL A 130 -7.56 -7.94 -3.66
CA VAL A 130 -6.92 -7.06 -2.67
C VAL A 130 -5.47 -7.48 -2.45
N TRP A 131 -4.55 -6.51 -2.49
CA TRP A 131 -3.13 -6.70 -2.25
C TRP A 131 -2.71 -5.96 -0.98
N VAL A 132 -2.47 -6.73 0.09
CA VAL A 132 -1.96 -6.18 1.36
C VAL A 132 -0.44 -6.19 1.36
N GLN A 133 0.15 -5.20 2.01
CA GLN A 133 1.59 -5.02 2.10
C GLN A 133 2.04 -5.17 3.55
N SER A 134 3.00 -6.07 3.75
CA SER A 134 3.66 -6.32 5.04
C SER A 134 5.11 -5.85 4.95
N ASP A 135 5.69 -5.44 6.07
CA ASP A 135 7.14 -5.27 6.23
C ASP A 135 7.74 -6.34 7.16
N GLY A 136 6.99 -7.40 7.44
CA GLY A 136 7.36 -8.49 8.34
C GLY A 136 6.80 -8.35 9.76
N ARG A 137 6.31 -7.15 10.15
CA ARG A 137 5.63 -6.95 11.43
C ARG A 137 4.13 -7.29 11.34
N LYS A 138 3.54 -7.59 12.50
CA LYS A 138 2.12 -7.96 12.69
C LYS A 138 1.69 -9.21 11.90
N PRO A 139 2.39 -10.36 12.02
CA PRO A 139 2.04 -11.58 11.29
C PRO A 139 0.65 -12.13 11.64
N GLU A 140 0.14 -11.90 12.85
CA GLU A 140 -1.22 -12.32 13.24
C GLU A 140 -2.30 -11.58 12.45
N LEU A 141 -2.10 -10.29 12.19
CA LEU A 141 -3.00 -9.52 11.34
C LEU A 141 -2.92 -10.01 9.89
N LEU A 142 -1.71 -10.25 9.37
CA LEU A 142 -1.51 -10.81 8.03
C LEU A 142 -2.23 -12.16 7.88
N GLU A 143 -2.11 -13.06 8.85
CA GLU A 143 -2.78 -14.36 8.84
C GLU A 143 -4.30 -14.21 8.75
N ARG A 144 -4.90 -13.32 9.55
CA ARG A 144 -6.34 -12.99 9.48
C ARG A 144 -6.75 -12.47 8.11
N LEU A 145 -5.95 -11.59 7.51
CA LEU A 145 -6.25 -10.99 6.21
C LEU A 145 -6.18 -12.01 5.07
N LEU A 146 -5.24 -12.95 5.11
CA LEU A 146 -5.09 -13.99 4.09
C LEU A 146 -6.22 -15.04 4.10
N GLN A 147 -7.03 -15.10 5.17
CA GLN A 147 -8.27 -15.90 5.19
C GLN A 147 -9.37 -15.29 4.33
N ILE A 148 -9.31 -13.98 4.04
CA ILE A 148 -10.23 -13.30 3.13
C ILE A 148 -9.79 -13.61 1.70
N LYS A 149 -10.75 -13.88 0.80
CA LYS A 149 -10.48 -14.15 -0.62
C LYS A 149 -11.27 -13.17 -1.52
N PRO A 150 -10.68 -12.66 -2.62
CA PRO A 150 -9.31 -12.88 -3.10
C PRO A 150 -8.31 -11.84 -2.53
N VAL A 151 -7.51 -12.25 -1.53
CA VAL A 151 -6.41 -11.43 -0.97
C VAL A 151 -5.06 -12.08 -1.27
N SER A 152 -4.14 -11.28 -1.81
CA SER A 152 -2.71 -11.59 -1.97
C SER A 152 -1.86 -10.65 -1.11
N ALA A 153 -0.60 -11.00 -0.88
CA ALA A 153 0.29 -10.24 -0.01
C ALA A 153 1.69 -10.03 -0.59
N ILE A 154 2.27 -8.87 -0.29
CA ILE A 154 3.64 -8.50 -0.64
C ILE A 154 4.41 -8.20 0.65
N LEU A 155 5.57 -8.83 0.83
CA LEU A 155 6.54 -8.46 1.85
C LEU A 155 7.54 -7.45 1.27
N ASN A 156 7.54 -6.25 1.82
CA ASN A 156 8.49 -5.19 1.51
C ASN A 156 9.63 -5.20 2.54
N SER A 157 10.75 -5.79 2.19
CA SER A 157 12.00 -5.59 2.94
C SER A 157 12.63 -4.27 2.50
N VAL A 158 12.84 -3.34 3.44
CA VAL A 158 13.30 -1.97 3.13
C VAL A 158 14.78 -1.73 3.46
N GLY A 159 15.45 -2.65 4.15
CA GLY A 159 16.83 -2.48 4.62
C GLY A 159 17.18 -3.42 5.78
N PRO A 160 18.34 -3.28 6.40
CA PRO A 160 18.65 -3.86 7.70
C PRO A 160 17.87 -3.15 8.82
N ALA A 161 17.92 -3.69 10.05
CA ALA A 161 17.19 -3.15 11.20
C ALA A 161 17.31 -1.62 11.41
N PRO A 162 18.51 -0.99 11.29
CA PRO A 162 18.61 0.48 11.43
C PRO A 162 17.78 1.27 10.40
N VAL A 163 17.57 0.73 9.20
CA VAL A 163 16.72 1.36 8.17
C VAL A 163 15.25 1.25 8.55
N TYR A 164 14.83 0.10 9.09
CA TYR A 164 13.46 -0.06 9.63
C TYR A 164 13.20 0.89 10.80
N GLU A 165 14.15 1.03 11.73
CA GLU A 165 14.03 1.94 12.85
C GLU A 165 13.88 3.41 12.38
N SER A 166 14.66 3.83 11.38
CA SER A 166 14.54 5.16 10.77
C SER A 166 13.20 5.39 10.08
N LEU A 167 12.69 4.39 9.34
CA LEU A 167 11.46 4.53 8.55
C LEU A 167 10.18 4.34 9.37
N PHE A 168 10.20 3.41 10.32
CA PHE A 168 8.99 2.89 10.94
C PHE A 168 9.07 2.76 12.47
N GLY A 169 10.17 3.20 13.09
CA GLY A 169 10.37 3.17 14.54
C GLY A 169 10.80 1.80 15.10
N SER A 170 10.66 0.71 14.34
CA SER A 170 11.11 -0.63 14.74
C SER A 170 11.28 -1.58 13.57
N ALA A 171 12.25 -2.49 13.70
CA ALA A 171 12.39 -3.66 12.83
C ALA A 171 11.48 -4.81 13.27
N PRO A 172 11.07 -5.72 12.36
CA PRO A 172 10.41 -6.95 12.76
C PRO A 172 11.34 -7.81 13.62
N SER A 173 10.76 -8.54 14.57
CA SER A 173 11.49 -9.62 15.24
C SER A 173 11.79 -10.74 14.23
N LYS A 174 12.80 -11.57 14.51
CA LYS A 174 13.12 -12.73 13.66
C LYS A 174 11.93 -13.68 13.53
N GLU A 175 11.19 -13.88 14.62
CA GLU A 175 10.01 -14.75 14.67
C GLU A 175 8.87 -14.18 13.84
N ASP A 176 8.57 -12.88 13.98
CA ASP A 176 7.51 -12.22 13.21
C ASP A 176 7.80 -12.22 11.71
N LEU A 177 9.07 -11.92 11.35
CA LEU A 177 9.50 -11.93 9.97
C LEU A 177 9.41 -13.33 9.37
N ALA A 178 9.86 -14.36 10.10
CA ALA A 178 9.77 -15.75 9.66
C ALA A 178 8.32 -16.18 9.43
N LYS A 179 7.41 -15.86 10.37
CA LYS A 179 5.97 -16.15 10.24
C LYS A 179 5.36 -15.41 9.04
N SER A 180 5.69 -14.14 8.86
CA SER A 180 5.20 -13.35 7.72
C SER A 180 5.68 -13.90 6.37
N ILE A 181 6.95 -14.30 6.26
CA ILE A 181 7.50 -14.92 5.06
C ILE A 181 6.79 -16.24 4.75
N ASP A 182 6.59 -17.10 5.75
CA ASP A 182 5.91 -18.39 5.58
C ASP A 182 4.46 -18.22 5.08
N LEU A 183 3.71 -17.28 5.68
CA LEU A 183 2.35 -16.93 5.24
C LEU A 183 2.30 -16.46 3.78
N ILE A 184 3.25 -15.59 3.39
CA ILE A 184 3.30 -15.03 2.05
C ILE A 184 3.68 -16.10 1.03
N ARG A 185 4.65 -16.97 1.32
CA ARG A 185 5.03 -18.08 0.43
C ARG A 185 3.91 -19.06 0.13
N LYS A 186 2.96 -19.20 1.06
CA LYS A 186 1.77 -20.07 0.91
C LYS A 186 0.64 -19.41 0.13
N THR A 187 0.76 -18.12 -0.16
CA THR A 187 -0.20 -17.37 -0.99
C THR A 187 0.21 -17.51 -2.45
N GLU A 188 -0.73 -17.84 -3.34
CA GLU A 188 -0.46 -18.16 -4.76
C GLU A 188 0.36 -17.07 -5.47
N ASP A 189 0.00 -15.80 -5.28
CA ASP A 189 0.71 -14.65 -5.83
C ASP A 189 1.59 -13.92 -4.79
N GLY A 190 2.00 -14.61 -3.73
CA GLY A 190 2.79 -14.02 -2.66
C GLY A 190 4.17 -13.55 -3.14
N ILE A 191 4.52 -12.30 -2.85
CA ILE A 191 5.80 -11.71 -3.28
C ILE A 191 6.62 -11.35 -2.04
N VAL A 192 7.89 -11.77 -2.02
CA VAL A 192 8.90 -11.23 -1.11
C VAL A 192 9.84 -10.36 -1.94
N ARG A 193 10.03 -9.10 -1.55
CA ARG A 193 10.88 -8.17 -2.31
C ARG A 193 11.72 -7.25 -1.42
N PHE A 194 12.86 -6.84 -1.95
CA PHE A 194 13.49 -5.59 -1.56
C PHE A 194 12.75 -4.44 -2.23
N LEU A 195 12.20 -3.53 -1.43
CA LEU A 195 11.65 -2.27 -1.90
C LEU A 195 12.64 -1.16 -1.55
N ALA A 196 13.38 -0.69 -2.56
CA ALA A 196 14.27 0.45 -2.41
C ALA A 196 13.46 1.70 -2.11
N TYR A 197 13.51 2.13 -0.86
CA TYR A 197 12.73 3.22 -0.29
C TYR A 197 13.64 4.42 0.00
N PRO A 198 13.21 5.69 -0.21
CA PRO A 198 13.99 6.85 0.22
C PRO A 198 14.23 6.86 1.74
N VAL A 199 15.48 6.69 2.16
CA VAL A 199 15.88 6.53 3.56
C VAL A 199 16.25 7.89 4.17
N PRO A 200 15.58 8.34 5.25
CA PRO A 200 16.04 9.48 6.04
C PRO A 200 17.37 9.17 6.72
N ARG A 201 18.30 10.10 6.61
CA ARG A 201 19.65 9.99 7.17
C ARG A 201 19.78 10.86 8.42
N ALA A 202 20.76 10.54 9.25
CA ALA A 202 20.98 11.23 10.53
C ALA A 202 21.34 12.72 10.37
N ASP A 203 21.90 13.10 9.21
CA ASP A 203 22.21 14.49 8.85
C ASP A 203 20.99 15.27 8.33
N GLY A 204 19.80 14.67 8.34
CA GLY A 204 18.56 15.25 7.82
C GLY A 204 18.40 15.14 6.31
N SER A 205 19.39 14.59 5.59
CA SER A 205 19.24 14.28 4.17
C SER A 205 18.35 13.06 3.96
N VAL A 206 17.85 12.91 2.73
CA VAL A 206 17.19 11.69 2.27
C VAL A 206 18.05 11.13 1.15
N SER A 207 18.23 9.81 1.11
CA SER A 207 18.93 9.18 -0.01
C SER A 207 18.37 7.79 -0.30
N TRP A 208 18.66 7.28 -1.50
CA TRP A 208 18.39 5.89 -1.83
C TRP A 208 19.20 4.94 -0.92
N PRO A 209 18.75 3.69 -0.72
CA PRO A 209 19.51 2.72 0.06
C PRO A 209 20.92 2.52 -0.50
N THR A 210 21.88 2.23 0.36
CA THR A 210 23.21 1.84 -0.09
C THR A 210 23.19 0.39 -0.58
N ARG A 211 24.28 -0.03 -1.24
CA ARG A 211 24.48 -1.44 -1.61
C ARG A 211 24.46 -2.34 -0.37
N ASP A 212 25.10 -1.90 0.70
CA ASP A 212 25.22 -2.68 1.94
C ASP A 212 23.88 -2.76 2.67
N GLU A 213 23.03 -1.73 2.56
CA GLU A 213 21.66 -1.78 3.06
C GLU A 213 20.79 -2.78 2.27
N ALA A 214 20.98 -2.87 0.96
CA ALA A 214 20.32 -3.91 0.15
C ALA A 214 20.82 -5.32 0.50
N ALA A 215 22.12 -5.49 0.74
CA ALA A 215 22.71 -6.74 1.21
C ALA A 215 22.15 -7.14 2.59
N GLY A 216 22.10 -6.19 3.53
CA GLY A 216 21.55 -6.37 4.87
C GLY A 216 20.06 -6.71 4.87
N ALA A 217 19.27 -6.14 3.96
CA ALA A 217 17.87 -6.50 3.76
C ALA A 217 17.71 -7.97 3.35
N ALA A 218 18.53 -8.43 2.41
CA ALA A 218 18.52 -9.81 1.94
C ALA A 218 19.03 -10.79 3.00
N LEU A 219 20.06 -10.42 3.76
CA LEU A 219 20.56 -11.20 4.89
C LEU A 219 19.46 -11.39 5.94
N LEU A 220 18.80 -10.32 6.36
CA LEU A 220 17.71 -10.35 7.35
C LEU A 220 16.59 -11.31 6.92
N VAL A 221 16.16 -11.24 5.67
CA VAL A 221 15.14 -12.12 5.10
C VAL A 221 15.63 -13.57 5.03
N SER A 222 16.87 -13.79 4.57
CA SER A 222 17.46 -15.12 4.45
C SER A 222 17.60 -15.83 5.80
N GLU A 223 18.06 -15.11 6.84
CA GLU A 223 18.20 -15.63 8.20
C GLU A 223 16.85 -15.95 8.87
N ALA A 224 15.82 -15.15 8.60
CA ALA A 224 14.47 -15.40 9.10
C ALA A 224 13.79 -16.57 8.36
N ALA A 225 13.96 -16.64 7.04
CA ALA A 225 13.40 -17.72 6.23
C ALA A 225 14.14 -19.06 6.40
N GLY A 226 15.44 -19.02 6.71
CA GLY A 226 16.31 -20.19 6.66
C GLY A 226 16.48 -20.76 5.24
N ASP A 227 16.25 -19.96 4.20
CA ASP A 227 16.16 -20.41 2.81
C ASP A 227 16.84 -19.40 1.86
N HIS A 228 18.07 -19.71 1.46
CA HIS A 228 18.85 -18.92 0.49
C HIS A 228 18.29 -18.97 -0.95
N THR A 229 17.31 -19.83 -1.21
CA THR A 229 16.70 -20.01 -2.53
C THR A 229 15.33 -19.36 -2.66
N LEU A 230 14.87 -18.68 -1.60
CA LEU A 230 13.63 -17.92 -1.59
C LEU A 230 13.61 -16.91 -2.75
N PRO A 231 12.59 -16.94 -3.65
CA PRO A 231 12.41 -15.91 -4.66
C PRO A 231 12.33 -14.53 -4.01
N TYR A 232 13.10 -13.58 -4.53
CA TYR A 232 13.23 -12.26 -3.93
C TYR A 232 13.32 -11.18 -5.01
N ALA A 233 12.25 -10.40 -5.18
CA ALA A 233 12.25 -9.35 -6.20
C ALA A 233 13.01 -8.10 -5.71
N VAL A 234 13.57 -7.32 -6.63
CA VAL A 234 14.20 -6.04 -6.36
C VAL A 234 13.44 -4.96 -7.11
N VAL A 235 12.87 -4.00 -6.39
CA VAL A 235 11.99 -2.94 -6.91
C VAL A 235 12.35 -1.62 -6.23
N ALA A 236 12.06 -0.50 -6.88
CA ALA A 236 12.18 0.83 -6.28
C ALA A 236 10.83 1.53 -6.19
N VAL A 237 10.69 2.41 -5.19
CA VAL A 237 9.56 3.35 -5.13
C VAL A 237 9.60 4.27 -6.34
N THR A 238 8.42 4.57 -6.91
CA THR A 238 8.25 5.53 -8.01
C THR A 238 7.49 6.77 -7.53
N ALA A 239 7.50 7.84 -8.34
CA ALA A 239 6.75 9.07 -8.05
C ALA A 239 5.21 8.87 -8.00
N ASP A 240 4.73 7.79 -8.63
CA ASP A 240 3.30 7.45 -8.64
C ASP A 240 2.89 6.57 -7.47
N MET A 241 3.85 6.09 -6.66
CA MET A 241 3.53 5.38 -5.43
C MET A 241 3.20 6.37 -4.30
N PRO A 242 2.31 6.03 -3.36
CA PRO A 242 1.97 6.87 -2.21
C PRO A 242 3.17 7.34 -1.38
N GLN A 243 4.24 6.55 -1.38
CA GLN A 243 5.46 6.83 -0.63
C GLN A 243 6.33 7.93 -1.26
N ASP A 244 6.15 8.15 -2.57
CA ASP A 244 6.85 9.12 -3.43
C ASP A 244 8.39 9.05 -3.33
N LEU A 245 9.08 9.85 -4.13
CA LEU A 245 10.54 9.94 -4.17
C LEU A 245 11.10 10.80 -3.03
N ARG A 246 10.26 11.49 -2.25
CA ARG A 246 10.67 12.40 -1.16
C ARG A 246 11.72 13.43 -1.59
N GLY A 247 11.55 13.99 -2.80
CA GLY A 247 12.45 14.99 -3.37
C GLY A 247 13.70 14.42 -4.05
N LEU A 248 13.86 13.08 -4.10
CA LEU A 248 14.90 12.44 -4.89
C LEU A 248 14.53 12.38 -6.37
N GLU A 249 15.55 12.30 -7.21
CA GLU A 249 15.38 11.81 -8.57
C GLU A 249 15.10 10.31 -8.57
N ALA A 250 14.44 9.82 -9.62
CA ALA A 250 14.15 8.40 -9.80
C ALA A 250 15.44 7.56 -9.68
N LEU A 251 15.34 6.41 -9.02
CA LEU A 251 16.48 5.52 -8.83
C LEU A 251 17.02 5.07 -10.20
N PRO A 252 18.32 5.25 -10.50
CA PRO A 252 18.89 4.79 -11.76
C PRO A 252 18.87 3.26 -11.89
N ASP A 253 18.57 2.72 -13.07
CA ASP A 253 18.58 1.27 -13.34
C ASP A 253 19.90 0.58 -12.96
N ALA A 254 21.02 1.28 -13.13
CA ALA A 254 22.33 0.79 -12.73
C ALA A 254 22.43 0.51 -11.22
N MET A 255 21.66 1.21 -10.39
CA MET A 255 21.57 0.96 -8.95
C MET A 255 20.72 -0.28 -8.63
N LEU A 256 19.62 -0.53 -9.36
CA LEU A 256 18.85 -1.76 -9.23
C LEU A 256 19.71 -3.01 -9.49
N LEU A 257 20.59 -2.94 -10.51
CA LEU A 257 21.57 -4.00 -10.78
C LEU A 257 22.52 -4.23 -9.61
N LYS A 258 22.97 -3.16 -8.93
CA LYS A 258 23.83 -3.27 -7.74
C LYS A 258 23.09 -3.90 -6.56
N TYR A 259 21.84 -3.49 -6.30
CA TYR A 259 21.02 -4.07 -5.23
C TYR A 259 20.75 -5.54 -5.47
N ARG A 260 20.40 -5.93 -6.71
CA ARG A 260 20.24 -7.34 -7.08
C ARG A 260 21.51 -8.13 -6.81
N SER A 261 22.66 -7.64 -7.27
CA SER A 261 23.93 -8.33 -7.06
C SER A 261 24.28 -8.47 -5.57
N ALA A 262 23.97 -7.46 -4.76
CA ALA A 262 24.16 -7.52 -3.32
C ALA A 262 23.19 -8.51 -2.63
N ALA A 263 21.92 -8.50 -3.02
CA ALA A 263 20.92 -9.43 -2.49
C ALA A 263 21.26 -10.90 -2.80
N ARG A 264 21.86 -11.17 -3.96
CA ARG A 264 22.32 -12.51 -4.37
C ARG A 264 23.43 -13.10 -3.50
N GLU A 265 24.07 -12.32 -2.63
CA GLU A 265 24.99 -12.87 -1.62
C GLU A 265 24.27 -13.76 -0.61
N PHE A 266 22.97 -13.48 -0.33
CA PHE A 266 22.18 -14.18 0.67
C PHE A 266 20.92 -14.87 0.12
N LEU A 267 20.42 -14.40 -1.03
CA LEU A 267 19.21 -14.89 -1.70
C LEU A 267 19.50 -15.09 -3.20
N PHE A 268 19.92 -16.29 -3.58
CA PHE A 268 20.52 -16.58 -4.89
C PHE A 268 19.56 -16.33 -6.07
N LYS A 269 18.26 -16.47 -5.83
CA LYS A 269 17.21 -16.22 -6.83
C LYS A 269 16.76 -14.76 -6.89
N ALA A 270 17.45 -13.84 -6.22
CA ALA A 270 17.09 -12.44 -6.27
C ALA A 270 17.17 -11.90 -7.71
N ASP A 271 16.14 -11.20 -8.16
CA ASP A 271 16.12 -10.57 -9.48
C ASP A 271 15.33 -9.26 -9.48
N ILE A 272 15.60 -8.39 -10.45
CA ILE A 272 14.84 -7.15 -10.62
C ILE A 272 13.43 -7.54 -11.10
N ALA A 273 12.40 -6.98 -10.47
CA ALA A 273 11.03 -7.23 -10.93
C ALA A 273 10.88 -6.73 -12.38
N LYS A 274 10.15 -7.50 -13.18
CA LYS A 274 9.84 -7.14 -14.57
C LYS A 274 8.68 -6.17 -14.64
#